data_AF-A0A131XD01-F1
#
_entry.id   AF-A0A131XD01-F1
#
_cell.length_a   1.000
_cell.length_b   1.000
_cell.length_c   1.000
_cell.angle_alpha   90.00
_cell.angle_beta   90.00
_cell.angle_gamma   90.00
#
_symmetry.space_group_name_H-M   'P 1'
#
loop_
_entity.id
_entity.type
_entity.pdbx_description
1 polymer ?
#
loop_
_entity_poly.entity_id
_entity_poly.type
_entity_poly.pdbx_seq_one_letter_code
_entity_poly.pdbx_strand_id
1 'polypeptide(L)'
;MRLVHAFVMCHFSYVAAMLNWNRGEKAKLDALIRKAVKTALGLPVSTSNDMLLRLGLHNTLDEIAEAQRTAQRERLLGTPAGRYILKSIGESVAESHGGTRLHELNVNIRANIIVRPFPRNVHPVHNVGRRMTRARALLREAEDQKEESAFVDAAWINGKDAYSVVVVDGKGSVRNAASVYTKDPGVAEQVAIALALIDSDRVSVFSDSRSAIKAFSKGLVAEQAYRLLQGRDITSHTVTWFPAHMGS
;
A
#
# COMPACT_ATOMS: atom_id res chain seq x y z
N MET A 1 -6.96 11.02 18.99
CA MET A 1 -6.07 10.86 17.81
C MET A 1 -6.49 11.62 16.56
N ARG A 2 -7.75 11.56 16.09
CA ARG A 2 -8.19 12.26 14.85
C ARG A 2 -7.92 13.77 14.88
N LEU A 3 -8.20 14.45 16.00
CA LEU A 3 -7.94 15.89 16.17
C LEU A 3 -6.45 16.26 16.09
N VAL A 4 -5.57 15.50 16.74
CA VAL A 4 -4.11 15.75 16.67
C VAL A 4 -3.60 15.56 15.24
N HIS A 5 -4.13 14.57 14.51
CA HIS A 5 -3.79 14.45 13.09
C HIS A 5 -4.27 15.65 12.27
N ALA A 6 -5.51 16.08 12.48
CA ALA A 6 -6.14 17.16 11.70
C ALA A 6 -5.53 18.54 11.96
N PHE A 7 -5.08 18.84 13.18
CA PHE A 7 -4.63 20.18 13.56
C PHE A 7 -3.12 20.30 13.76
N VAL A 8 -2.46 19.23 14.22
CA VAL A 8 -1.03 19.27 14.56
C VAL A 8 -0.22 18.62 13.45
N MET A 9 -0.53 17.37 13.11
CA MET A 9 0.26 16.63 12.11
C MET A 9 0.14 17.21 10.71
N CYS A 10 -1.00 17.79 10.34
CA CYS A 10 -1.18 18.44 9.03
C CYS A 10 -0.14 19.53 8.78
N HIS A 11 0.23 20.30 9.81
CA HIS A 11 1.18 21.39 9.70
C HIS A 11 2.59 20.84 9.49
N PHE A 12 2.99 19.84 10.29
CA PHE A 12 4.24 19.12 10.08
C PHE A 12 4.31 18.52 8.67
N SER A 13 3.26 17.84 8.23
CA SER A 13 3.19 17.23 6.89
C SER A 13 3.19 18.22 5.75
N TYR A 14 2.88 19.49 5.96
CA TYR A 14 2.98 20.49 4.91
C TYR A 14 4.45 20.87 4.66
N VAL A 15 5.18 21.21 5.73
CA VAL A 15 6.53 21.78 5.65
C VAL A 15 7.65 20.74 5.72
N ALA A 16 7.39 19.52 6.19
CA ALA A 16 8.40 18.50 6.44
C ALA A 16 9.30 18.24 5.22
N ALA A 17 8.74 18.04 4.03
CA ALA A 17 9.52 17.76 2.82
C ALA A 17 10.07 19.02 2.12
N MET A 18 9.56 20.21 2.43
CA MET A 18 9.83 21.45 1.69
C MET A 18 11.07 22.20 2.18
N LEU A 19 11.47 21.98 3.44
CA LEU A 19 12.58 22.70 4.07
C LEU A 19 13.77 21.77 4.32
N ASN A 20 14.98 22.34 4.22
CA ASN A 20 16.22 21.67 4.59
C ASN A 20 16.48 21.85 6.09
N TRP A 21 15.93 20.95 6.89
CA TRP A 21 16.05 20.99 8.35
C TRP A 21 17.44 20.57 8.82
N ASN A 22 18.03 21.35 9.73
CA ASN A 22 19.23 20.92 10.45
C ASN A 22 18.87 19.90 11.56
N ARG A 23 19.88 19.22 12.10
CA ARG A 23 19.69 18.16 13.09
C ARG A 23 18.97 18.64 14.37
N GLY A 24 19.25 19.86 14.82
CA GLY A 24 18.63 20.45 16.01
C GLY A 24 17.15 20.75 15.81
N GLU A 25 16.79 21.30 14.65
CA GLU A 25 15.40 21.58 14.26
C GLU A 25 14.59 20.29 14.16
N LYS A 26 15.14 19.26 13.49
CA LYS A 26 14.49 17.94 13.42
C LYS A 26 14.20 17.38 14.80
N ALA A 27 15.20 17.40 15.69
CA ALA A 27 15.04 16.90 17.06
C ALA A 27 13.96 17.67 17.84
N LYS A 28 13.87 18.99 17.64
CA LYS A 28 12.84 19.84 18.26
C LYS A 28 11.43 19.51 17.74
N LEU A 29 11.27 19.37 16.42
CA LEU A 29 9.99 19.02 15.81
C LEU A 29 9.54 17.60 16.21
N ASP A 30 10.46 16.63 16.23
CA ASP A 30 10.17 15.28 16.74
C ASP A 30 9.76 15.28 18.21
N ALA A 31 10.37 16.14 19.05
CA ALA A 31 9.96 16.30 20.44
C ALA A 31 8.54 16.86 20.56
N LEU A 32 8.16 17.82 19.71
CA LEU A 32 6.80 18.35 19.66
C LEU A 32 5.78 17.29 19.20
N ILE A 33 6.11 16.51 18.17
CA ILE A 33 5.28 15.38 17.72
C ILE A 33 5.06 14.39 18.86
N ARG A 34 6.12 13.97 19.55
CA ARG A 34 6.03 13.06 20.71
C ARG A 34 5.16 13.64 21.82
N LYS A 35 5.32 14.92 22.15
CA LYS A 35 4.54 15.58 23.20
C LYS A 35 3.06 15.60 22.82
N ALA A 36 2.73 15.98 21.58
CA ALA A 36 1.35 16.00 21.09
C ALA A 36 0.70 14.61 21.16
N VAL A 37 1.44 13.55 20.78
CA VAL A 37 0.95 12.17 20.83
C VAL A 37 0.74 11.69 22.26
N LYS A 38 1.69 11.96 23.16
CA LYS A 38 1.54 11.64 24.60
C LYS A 38 0.31 12.33 25.19
N THR A 39 0.15 13.64 24.94
CA THR A 39 -1.02 14.40 25.41
C THR A 39 -2.32 13.85 24.83
N ALA A 40 -2.34 13.50 23.53
CA ALA A 40 -3.53 12.95 22.88
C ALA A 40 -3.98 11.59 23.43
N LEU A 41 -3.03 10.82 23.96
CA LEU A 41 -3.23 9.49 24.53
C LEU A 41 -3.37 9.54 26.06
N GLY A 42 -3.31 10.71 26.69
CA GLY A 42 -3.35 10.85 28.15
C GLY A 42 -2.12 10.26 28.86
N LEU A 43 -1.01 10.10 28.15
CA LEU A 43 0.20 9.47 28.69
C LEU A 43 1.05 10.48 29.47
N PRO A 44 1.65 10.07 30.62
CA PRO A 44 2.60 10.90 31.35
C PRO A 44 3.78 11.33 30.48
N VAL A 45 4.33 12.51 30.76
CA VAL A 45 5.51 13.04 30.03
C VAL A 45 6.71 12.10 30.14
N SER A 46 6.83 11.38 31.26
CA SER A 46 7.87 10.38 31.55
C SER A 46 7.78 9.09 30.73
N THR A 47 6.69 8.86 29.98
CA THR A 47 6.52 7.65 29.17
C THR A 47 7.69 7.47 28.18
N SER A 48 8.20 6.25 28.05
CA SER A 48 9.38 5.95 27.20
C SER A 48 9.17 6.40 25.75
N ASN A 49 10.03 7.30 25.27
CA ASN A 49 10.02 7.76 23.87
C ASN A 49 10.39 6.62 22.91
N ASP A 50 11.31 5.76 23.30
CA ASP A 50 11.75 4.61 22.50
C ASP A 50 10.60 3.61 22.32
N MET A 51 9.84 3.35 23.38
CA MET A 51 8.68 2.45 23.29
C MET A 51 7.58 3.02 22.40
N LEU A 52 7.28 4.33 22.50
CA LEU A 52 6.31 5.00 21.61
C LEU A 52 6.71 4.88 20.13
N LEU A 53 8.01 5.06 19.84
CA LEU A 53 8.54 4.91 18.50
C LEU A 53 8.45 3.45 18.04
N ARG A 54 8.84 2.47 18.86
CA ARG A 54 8.74 1.03 18.52
C ARG A 54 7.31 0.59 18.24
N LEU A 55 6.34 1.09 19.02
CA LEU A 55 4.92 0.83 18.81
C LEU A 55 4.35 1.51 17.55
N GLY A 56 5.08 2.44 16.93
CA GLY A 56 4.65 3.14 15.72
C GLY A 56 3.50 4.11 15.96
N LEU A 57 3.33 4.60 17.19
CA LEU A 57 2.23 5.50 17.58
C LEU A 57 2.34 6.88 16.93
N HIS A 58 3.52 7.24 16.44
CA HIS A 58 3.76 8.44 15.66
C HIS A 58 4.88 8.23 14.65
N ASN A 59 4.88 9.10 13.64
CA ASN A 59 5.92 9.19 12.63
C ASN A 59 7.02 10.13 13.16
N THR A 60 8.26 9.95 12.72
CA THR A 60 9.28 11.02 12.82
C THR A 60 9.08 12.05 11.71
N LEU A 61 9.72 13.21 11.84
CA LEU A 61 9.69 14.25 10.80
C LEU A 61 10.26 13.72 9.48
N ASP A 62 11.35 12.96 9.53
CA ASP A 62 11.96 12.37 8.34
C ASP A 62 11.02 11.35 7.66
N GLU A 63 10.30 10.54 8.45
CA GLU A 63 9.28 9.62 7.91
C GLU A 63 8.11 10.37 7.27
N ILE A 64 7.71 11.51 7.83
CA ILE A 64 6.67 12.37 7.25
C ILE A 64 7.16 13.00 5.95
N ALA A 65 8.38 13.54 5.94
CA ALA A 65 8.99 14.15 4.76
C ALA A 65 9.13 13.14 3.62
N GLU A 66 9.61 11.94 3.93
CA GLU A 66 9.74 10.84 2.98
C GLU A 66 8.37 10.44 2.40
N ALA A 67 7.37 10.21 3.26
CA ALA A 67 6.02 9.86 2.81
C ALA A 67 5.42 10.94 1.88
N GLN A 68 5.66 12.22 2.19
CA GLN A 68 5.22 13.35 1.38
C GLN A 68 5.93 13.37 0.01
N ARG A 69 7.25 13.16 -0.03
CA ARG A 69 8.03 13.07 -1.28
C ARG A 69 7.56 11.92 -2.15
N THR A 70 7.34 10.73 -1.56
CA THR A 70 6.82 9.57 -2.29
C THR A 70 5.44 9.87 -2.89
N ALA A 71 4.53 10.46 -2.12
CA ALA A 71 3.20 10.81 -2.62
C ALA A 71 3.24 11.88 -3.74
N GLN A 72 4.11 12.88 -3.61
CA GLN A 72 4.32 13.89 -4.65
C GLN A 72 4.88 13.28 -5.93
N ARG A 73 5.85 12.36 -5.80
CA ARG A 73 6.43 11.63 -6.93
C ARG A 73 5.39 10.76 -7.63
N GLU A 74 4.62 9.95 -6.89
CA GLU A 74 3.51 9.16 -7.44
C GLU A 74 2.52 10.05 -8.23
N ARG A 75 2.18 11.21 -7.67
CA ARG A 75 1.28 12.18 -8.33
C ARG A 75 1.88 12.71 -9.64
N LEU A 76 3.17 13.06 -9.64
CA LEU A 76 3.86 13.57 -10.84
C LEU A 76 3.93 12.49 -11.93
N LEU A 77 4.27 11.24 -11.56
CA LEU A 77 4.28 10.11 -12.49
C LEU A 77 2.92 9.88 -13.18
N GLY A 78 1.82 10.20 -12.49
CA GLY A 78 0.45 10.07 -13.01
C GLY A 78 0.11 11.02 -14.17
N THR A 79 0.90 12.06 -14.44
CA THR A 79 0.57 13.05 -15.49
C THR A 79 1.68 13.18 -16.53
N PRO A 80 1.36 13.47 -17.81
CA PRO A 80 2.39 13.71 -18.83
C PRO A 80 3.34 14.85 -18.46
N ALA A 81 2.79 15.97 -17.97
CA ALA A 81 3.59 17.12 -17.51
C ALA A 81 4.48 16.76 -16.32
N GLY A 82 3.95 16.03 -15.33
CA GLY A 82 4.74 15.58 -14.18
C GLY A 82 5.85 14.61 -14.55
N ARG A 83 5.61 13.67 -15.48
CA ARG A 83 6.67 12.80 -16.02
C ARG A 83 7.76 13.59 -16.75
N TYR A 84 7.37 14.61 -17.51
CA TYR A 84 8.35 15.52 -18.14
C TYR A 84 9.20 16.24 -17.09
N ILE A 85 8.58 16.78 -16.03
CA ILE A 85 9.30 17.42 -14.92
C ILE A 85 10.29 16.43 -14.28
N LEU A 86 9.85 15.21 -13.95
CA LEU A 86 10.72 14.19 -13.35
C LEU A 86 11.90 13.81 -14.26
N LYS A 87 11.66 13.67 -15.56
CA LYS A 87 12.72 13.43 -16.56
C LYS A 87 13.70 14.61 -16.63
N SER A 88 13.20 15.85 -16.56
CA SER A 88 14.03 17.05 -16.63
C SER A 88 14.98 17.21 -15.44
N ILE A 89 14.62 16.69 -14.27
CA ILE A 89 15.47 16.68 -13.07
C ILE A 89 16.35 15.42 -12.96
N GLY A 90 16.42 14.60 -14.02
CA GLY A 90 17.26 13.40 -14.09
C GLY A 90 16.75 12.22 -13.26
N GLU A 91 15.51 12.25 -12.77
CA GLU A 91 14.93 11.05 -12.14
C GLU A 91 14.55 10.02 -13.20
N SER A 92 14.91 8.75 -12.97
CA SER A 92 14.42 7.66 -13.81
C SER A 92 12.90 7.53 -13.62
N VAL A 93 12.18 8.05 -14.59
CA VAL A 93 10.80 7.67 -14.83
C VAL A 93 10.92 6.31 -15.50
N ALA A 94 10.81 5.22 -14.73
CA ALA A 94 10.44 3.95 -15.35
C ALA A 94 9.17 4.27 -16.13
N GLU A 95 9.29 4.28 -17.47
CA GLU A 95 8.18 4.67 -18.32
C GLU A 95 7.01 3.79 -17.90
N SER A 96 5.91 4.40 -17.43
CA SER A 96 4.63 3.71 -17.41
C SER A 96 4.32 3.46 -18.88
N HIS A 97 4.82 2.34 -19.37
CA HIS A 97 4.80 2.00 -20.78
C HIS A 97 3.35 1.84 -21.18
N GLY A 98 2.85 2.83 -21.93
CA GLY A 98 1.71 2.71 -22.82
C GLY A 98 0.34 2.61 -22.16
N GLY A 99 -0.38 3.73 -22.10
CA GLY A 99 -1.82 3.77 -22.38
C GLY A 99 -2.72 2.68 -21.79
N THR A 100 -2.42 2.15 -20.60
CA THR A 100 -3.23 1.11 -19.95
C THR A 100 -4.64 1.65 -19.83
N ARG A 101 -5.57 1.05 -20.58
CA ARG A 101 -6.95 1.48 -20.57
C ARG A 101 -7.51 1.18 -19.19
N LEU A 102 -7.97 2.23 -18.52
CA LEU A 102 -8.59 2.15 -17.20
C LEU A 102 -10.10 2.09 -17.37
N HIS A 103 -10.74 1.28 -16.53
CA HIS A 103 -12.18 1.10 -16.48
C HIS A 103 -12.67 1.34 -15.06
N GLU A 104 -13.80 2.02 -14.95
CA GLU A 104 -14.52 2.16 -13.68
C GLU A 104 -15.24 0.86 -13.35
N LEU A 105 -15.06 0.38 -12.12
CA LEU A 105 -15.81 -0.75 -11.60
C LEU A 105 -17.28 -0.37 -11.43
N ASN A 106 -18.17 -1.32 -11.74
CA ASN A 106 -19.59 -1.18 -11.44
C ASN A 106 -19.79 -0.92 -9.94
N VAL A 107 -20.78 -0.07 -9.60
CA VAL A 107 -21.10 0.31 -8.22
C VAL A 107 -21.31 -0.90 -7.30
N ASN A 108 -21.97 -1.96 -7.79
CA ASN A 108 -22.22 -3.18 -7.02
C ASN A 108 -20.93 -3.94 -6.71
N ILE A 109 -20.06 -4.11 -7.70
CA ILE A 109 -18.73 -4.73 -7.53
C ILE A 109 -17.89 -3.90 -6.56
N ARG A 110 -17.86 -2.58 -6.76
CA ARG A 110 -17.08 -1.66 -5.93
C ARG A 110 -17.55 -1.68 -4.46
N ALA A 111 -18.85 -1.75 -4.21
CA ALA A 111 -19.41 -1.81 -2.86
C ALA A 111 -18.96 -3.07 -2.09
N ASN A 112 -18.67 -4.15 -2.81
CA ASN A 112 -18.21 -5.42 -2.26
C ASN A 112 -16.68 -5.51 -2.14
N ILE A 113 -15.93 -4.41 -2.35
CA ILE A 113 -14.47 -4.38 -2.20
C ILE A 113 -14.10 -3.39 -1.10
N ILE A 114 -13.71 -3.93 0.06
CA ILE A 114 -13.31 -3.16 1.23
C ILE A 114 -11.78 -3.14 1.31
N VAL A 115 -11.17 -1.97 1.08
CA VAL A 115 -9.71 -1.83 1.21
C VAL A 115 -9.35 -1.41 2.63
N ARG A 116 -8.55 -2.23 3.34
CA ARG A 116 -8.03 -1.84 4.67
C ARG A 116 -7.08 -0.65 4.54
N PRO A 117 -7.11 0.30 5.50
CA PRO A 117 -6.23 1.46 5.45
C PRO A 117 -4.76 1.03 5.41
N PHE A 118 -3.98 1.67 4.54
CA PHE A 118 -2.55 1.43 4.50
C PHE A 118 -1.91 1.81 5.83
N PRO A 119 -0.98 0.98 6.35
CA PRO A 119 -0.27 1.32 7.56
C PRO A 119 0.62 2.53 7.33
N ARG A 120 0.70 3.40 8.35
CA ARG A 120 1.63 4.52 8.39
C ARG A 120 3.01 4.02 8.82
N ASN A 121 4.07 4.71 8.40
CA ASN A 121 5.47 4.42 8.81
C ASN A 121 6.00 3.05 8.45
N VAL A 122 5.77 2.65 7.21
CA VAL A 122 6.22 1.36 6.71
C VAL A 122 7.13 1.58 5.52
N HIS A 123 8.15 2.42 5.71
CA HIS A 123 9.19 2.62 4.69
C HIS A 123 9.93 1.29 4.45
N PRO A 124 10.15 0.87 3.18
CA PRO A 124 10.76 -0.41 2.88
C PRO A 124 12.13 -0.61 3.55
N VAL A 125 12.96 0.43 3.61
CA VAL A 125 14.34 0.36 4.09
C VAL A 125 14.45 0.68 5.59
N HIS A 126 13.74 1.69 6.07
CA HIS A 126 13.95 2.24 7.41
C HIS A 126 13.09 1.58 8.50
N ASN A 127 12.05 0.82 8.12
CA ASN A 127 11.02 0.32 9.04
C ASN A 127 10.88 -1.21 9.02
N VAL A 128 11.99 -1.94 8.86
CA VAL A 128 12.00 -3.42 8.75
C VAL A 128 11.34 -4.10 9.95
N GLY A 129 11.66 -3.68 11.18
CA GLY A 129 11.05 -4.29 12.39
C GLY A 129 9.53 -4.11 12.48
N ARG A 130 9.02 -2.94 12.05
CA ARG A 130 7.57 -2.67 11.98
C ARG A 130 6.92 -3.48 10.86
N ARG A 131 7.58 -3.61 9.70
CA ARG A 131 7.13 -4.47 8.61
C ARG A 131 7.05 -5.94 9.04
N MET A 132 8.06 -6.45 9.73
CA MET A 132 8.08 -7.82 10.27
C MET A 132 6.96 -8.05 11.28
N THR A 133 6.79 -7.13 12.23
CA THR A 133 5.72 -7.24 13.24
C THR A 133 4.33 -7.26 12.58
N ARG A 134 4.12 -6.39 11.58
CA ARG A 134 2.89 -6.37 10.79
C ARG A 134 2.70 -7.67 9.99
N ALA A 135 3.73 -8.14 9.29
CA ALA A 135 3.67 -9.37 8.51
C ALA A 135 3.27 -10.54 9.42
N ARG A 136 3.89 -10.68 10.60
CA ARG A 136 3.51 -11.69 11.60
C ARG A 136 2.06 -11.56 12.08
N ALA A 137 1.58 -10.34 12.32
CA ALA A 137 0.20 -10.13 12.73
C ALA A 137 -0.80 -10.51 11.62
N LEU A 138 -0.52 -10.14 10.36
CA LEU A 138 -1.35 -10.52 9.21
C LEU A 138 -1.30 -12.01 8.92
N LEU A 139 -0.14 -12.66 9.08
CA LEU A 139 -0.02 -14.10 8.94
C LEU A 139 -0.83 -14.84 9.99
N ARG A 140 -0.82 -14.38 11.25
CA ARG A 140 -1.69 -14.94 12.30
C ARG A 140 -3.17 -14.76 11.99
N GLU A 141 -3.57 -13.56 11.54
CA GLU A 141 -4.95 -13.28 11.11
C GLU A 141 -5.38 -14.22 9.96
N ALA A 142 -4.51 -14.41 8.97
CA ALA A 142 -4.75 -15.35 7.88
C ALA A 142 -4.72 -16.83 8.35
N GLU A 143 -3.97 -17.13 9.40
CA GLU A 143 -3.90 -18.45 10.02
C GLU A 143 -5.21 -18.82 10.74
N ASP A 144 -5.79 -17.86 11.44
CA ASP A 144 -7.07 -17.99 12.13
C ASP A 144 -8.23 -18.14 11.12
N GLN A 145 -8.08 -17.54 9.93
CA GLN A 145 -9.08 -17.54 8.85
C GLN A 145 -8.57 -18.29 7.59
N LYS A 146 -7.91 -19.45 7.78
CA LYS A 146 -7.23 -20.20 6.71
C LYS A 146 -8.07 -20.48 5.47
N GLU A 147 -9.34 -20.85 5.64
CA GLU A 147 -10.23 -21.20 4.53
C GLU A 147 -10.69 -19.97 3.72
N GLU A 148 -10.74 -18.82 4.39
CA GLU A 148 -11.24 -17.53 3.89
C GLU A 148 -10.12 -16.60 3.37
N SER A 149 -8.85 -16.98 3.59
CA SER A 149 -7.70 -16.15 3.28
C SER A 149 -7.07 -16.53 1.93
N ALA A 150 -6.73 -15.52 1.14
CA ALA A 150 -5.99 -15.66 -0.11
C ALA A 150 -4.82 -14.67 -0.17
N PHE A 151 -3.67 -15.17 -0.60
CA PHE A 151 -2.48 -14.38 -0.93
C PHE A 151 -2.32 -14.34 -2.44
N VAL A 152 -2.04 -13.16 -2.98
CA VAL A 152 -1.88 -12.95 -4.42
C VAL A 152 -0.52 -12.35 -4.74
N ASP A 153 0.06 -12.80 -5.85
CA ASP A 153 1.34 -12.32 -6.35
C ASP A 153 1.39 -12.41 -7.88
N ALA A 154 2.25 -11.59 -8.49
CA ALA A 154 2.50 -11.57 -9.92
C ALA A 154 4.01 -11.56 -10.22
N ALA A 155 4.48 -12.57 -10.95
CA ALA A 155 5.88 -12.71 -11.32
C ALA A 155 6.07 -12.65 -12.84
N TRP A 156 7.09 -11.93 -13.31
CA TRP A 156 7.43 -11.88 -14.73
C TRP A 156 7.87 -13.28 -15.24
N ILE A 157 7.41 -13.65 -16.43
CA ILE A 157 7.81 -14.91 -17.08
C ILE A 157 9.01 -14.63 -17.97
N ASN A 158 10.18 -15.15 -17.56
CA ASN A 158 11.42 -15.02 -18.31
C ASN A 158 11.24 -15.40 -19.80
N GLY A 159 11.64 -14.50 -20.69
CA GLY A 159 11.57 -14.71 -22.14
C GLY A 159 10.19 -14.49 -22.77
N LYS A 160 9.21 -13.99 -22.01
CA LYS A 160 7.89 -13.63 -22.53
C LYS A 160 7.48 -12.22 -22.09
N ASP A 161 6.67 -11.56 -22.93
CA ASP A 161 5.98 -10.32 -22.58
C ASP A 161 4.71 -10.64 -21.75
N ALA A 162 4.90 -11.40 -20.66
CA ALA A 162 3.81 -11.91 -19.83
C ALA A 162 4.22 -12.09 -18.36
N TYR A 163 3.23 -12.07 -17.48
CA TYR A 163 3.36 -12.36 -16.05
C TYR A 163 2.55 -13.59 -15.70
N SER A 164 3.08 -14.40 -14.77
CA SER A 164 2.34 -15.44 -14.08
C SER A 164 1.70 -14.83 -12.84
N VAL A 165 0.40 -15.03 -12.69
CA VAL A 165 -0.41 -14.53 -11.59
C VAL A 165 -0.92 -15.72 -10.81
N VAL A 166 -0.80 -15.69 -9.49
CA VAL A 166 -1.17 -16.83 -8.63
C VAL A 166 -2.00 -16.34 -7.44
N VAL A 167 -3.00 -17.13 -7.07
CA VAL A 167 -3.79 -17.01 -5.85
C VAL A 167 -3.54 -18.26 -5.01
N VAL A 168 -3.05 -18.08 -3.80
CA VAL A 168 -2.73 -19.15 -2.84
C VAL A 168 -3.62 -18.99 -1.61
N ASP A 169 -4.21 -20.07 -1.09
CA ASP A 169 -5.00 -20.01 0.14
C ASP A 169 -4.13 -19.87 1.41
N GLY A 170 -4.77 -19.68 2.56
CA GLY A 170 -4.10 -19.62 3.87
C GLY A 170 -3.37 -20.91 4.28
N LYS A 171 -3.56 -22.03 3.56
CA LYS A 171 -2.83 -23.29 3.77
C LYS A 171 -1.62 -23.42 2.85
N GLY A 172 -1.40 -22.49 1.93
CA GLY A 172 -0.32 -22.55 0.95
C GLY A 172 -0.66 -23.32 -0.33
N SER A 173 -1.94 -23.70 -0.54
CA SER A 173 -2.36 -24.40 -1.75
C SER A 173 -2.76 -23.40 -2.84
N VAL A 174 -2.30 -23.63 -4.08
CA VAL A 174 -2.71 -22.82 -5.23
C VAL A 174 -4.19 -23.04 -5.50
N ARG A 175 -4.96 -21.96 -5.47
CA ARG A 175 -6.41 -21.96 -5.76
C ARG A 175 -6.69 -21.59 -7.21
N ASN A 176 -5.96 -20.62 -7.72
CA ASN A 176 -6.13 -20.14 -9.06
C ASN A 176 -4.81 -19.59 -9.61
N ALA A 177 -4.63 -19.68 -10.92
CA ALA A 177 -3.46 -19.12 -11.58
C ALA A 177 -3.80 -18.75 -13.02
N ALA A 178 -3.15 -17.70 -13.52
CA ALA A 178 -3.33 -17.23 -14.89
C ALA A 178 -2.02 -16.69 -15.45
N SER A 179 -1.90 -16.70 -16.78
CA SER A 179 -0.87 -15.94 -17.49
C SER A 179 -1.49 -14.68 -18.07
N VAL A 180 -0.84 -13.53 -17.85
CA VAL A 180 -1.31 -12.22 -18.30
C VAL A 180 -0.29 -11.64 -19.26
N TYR A 181 -0.66 -11.46 -20.52
CA TYR A 181 0.17 -10.78 -21.50
C TYR A 181 0.17 -9.26 -21.21
N THR A 182 1.27 -8.79 -20.64
CA THR A 182 1.50 -7.38 -20.31
C THR A 182 2.99 -7.17 -20.03
N LYS A 183 3.48 -5.95 -20.29
CA LYS A 183 4.80 -5.48 -19.87
C LYS A 183 4.74 -4.69 -18.56
N ASP A 184 3.54 -4.26 -18.17
CA ASP A 184 3.31 -3.47 -16.96
C ASP A 184 3.04 -4.39 -15.77
N PRO A 185 3.95 -4.47 -14.77
CA PRO A 185 3.73 -5.25 -13.57
C PRO A 185 2.49 -4.78 -12.80
N GLY A 186 2.18 -3.47 -12.82
CA GLY A 186 1.00 -2.93 -12.15
C GLY A 186 -0.32 -3.44 -12.71
N VAL A 187 -0.36 -3.86 -13.99
CA VAL A 187 -1.51 -4.56 -14.58
C VAL A 187 -1.59 -5.98 -14.06
N ALA A 188 -0.47 -6.71 -14.06
CA ALA A 188 -0.43 -8.10 -13.58
C ALA A 188 -0.86 -8.21 -12.11
N GLU A 189 -0.41 -7.29 -11.26
CA GLU A 189 -0.80 -7.19 -9.84
C GLU A 189 -2.31 -6.93 -9.66
N GLN A 190 -2.90 -6.09 -10.51
CA GLN A 190 -4.35 -5.87 -10.48
C GLN A 190 -5.13 -7.11 -10.92
N VAL A 191 -4.60 -7.86 -11.90
CA VAL A 191 -5.19 -9.14 -12.32
C VAL A 191 -5.09 -10.16 -11.18
N ALA A 192 -4.01 -10.17 -10.40
CA ALA A 192 -3.86 -11.03 -9.23
C ALA A 192 -4.96 -10.81 -8.19
N ILE A 193 -5.21 -9.55 -7.85
CA ILE A 193 -6.32 -9.20 -6.95
C ILE A 193 -7.67 -9.59 -7.58
N ALA A 194 -7.92 -9.25 -8.84
CA ALA A 194 -9.17 -9.60 -9.52
C ALA A 194 -9.43 -11.11 -9.57
N LEU A 195 -8.37 -11.93 -9.75
CA LEU A 195 -8.45 -13.38 -9.77
C LEU A 195 -8.79 -13.98 -8.40
N ALA A 196 -8.43 -13.31 -7.31
CA ALA A 196 -8.87 -13.71 -5.97
C ALA A 196 -10.32 -13.28 -5.69
N LEU A 197 -10.74 -12.10 -6.14
CA LEU A 197 -12.09 -11.56 -5.92
C LEU A 197 -13.23 -12.38 -6.57
N ILE A 198 -12.90 -13.26 -7.52
CA ILE A 198 -13.89 -14.17 -8.13
C ILE A 198 -14.12 -15.45 -7.30
N ASP A 199 -13.28 -15.73 -6.29
CA ASP A 199 -13.44 -16.87 -5.41
C ASP A 199 -14.25 -16.46 -4.18
N SER A 200 -15.54 -16.82 -4.17
CA SER A 200 -16.49 -16.36 -3.16
C SER A 200 -16.17 -16.80 -1.74
N ASP A 201 -15.38 -17.87 -1.57
CA ASP A 201 -15.05 -18.37 -0.23
C ASP A 201 -13.85 -17.62 0.37
N ARG A 202 -13.02 -16.95 -0.43
CA ARG A 202 -11.80 -16.27 0.04
C ARG A 202 -12.00 -14.78 0.20
N VAL A 203 -12.80 -14.43 1.19
CA VAL A 203 -13.18 -13.04 1.50
C VAL A 203 -12.02 -12.16 1.98
N SER A 204 -10.89 -12.72 2.43
CA SER A 204 -9.72 -11.96 2.90
C SER A 204 -8.55 -12.06 1.92
N VAL A 205 -8.29 -11.01 1.13
CA VAL A 205 -7.26 -10.98 0.09
C VAL A 205 -6.05 -10.15 0.53
N PHE A 206 -4.85 -10.73 0.46
CA PHE A 206 -3.58 -10.10 0.82
C PHE A 206 -2.70 -9.91 -0.42
N SER A 207 -2.24 -8.69 -0.65
CA SER A 207 -1.31 -8.33 -1.75
C SER A 207 -0.24 -7.37 -1.23
N ASP A 208 0.98 -7.46 -1.75
CA ASP A 208 2.05 -6.51 -1.44
C ASP A 208 2.12 -5.31 -2.40
N SER A 209 1.36 -5.34 -3.50
CA SER A 209 1.24 -4.27 -4.47
C SER A 209 0.34 -3.14 -3.99
N ARG A 210 0.97 -2.09 -3.42
CA ARG A 210 0.26 -0.87 -2.99
C ARG A 210 -0.48 -0.18 -4.13
N SER A 211 0.10 -0.16 -5.32
CA SER A 211 -0.47 0.50 -6.49
C SER A 211 -1.75 -0.21 -6.94
N ALA A 212 -1.75 -1.54 -6.99
CA ALA A 212 -2.92 -2.33 -7.34
C ALA A 212 -4.04 -2.16 -6.31
N ILE A 213 -3.75 -2.26 -5.01
CA ILE A 213 -4.74 -2.03 -3.95
C ILE A 213 -5.33 -0.61 -4.02
N LYS A 214 -4.51 0.41 -4.31
CA LYS A 214 -4.99 1.79 -4.53
C LYS A 214 -5.94 1.89 -5.75
N ALA A 215 -5.67 1.15 -6.82
CA ALA A 215 -6.53 1.11 -8.01
C ALA A 215 -7.94 0.60 -7.66
N PHE A 216 -8.02 -0.52 -6.93
CA PHE A 216 -9.29 -1.05 -6.41
C PHE A 216 -9.99 -0.10 -5.43
N SER A 217 -9.25 0.53 -4.52
CA SER A 217 -9.81 1.53 -3.60
C SER A 217 -10.48 2.71 -4.33
N LYS A 218 -9.90 3.14 -5.45
CA LYS A 218 -10.45 4.20 -6.31
C LYS A 218 -11.60 3.71 -7.19
N GLY A 219 -11.76 2.39 -7.36
CA GLY A 219 -12.68 1.79 -8.32
C GLY A 219 -12.26 1.97 -9.78
N LEU A 220 -10.98 2.25 -10.04
CA LEU A 220 -10.42 2.48 -11.38
C LEU A 220 -9.30 1.46 -11.61
N VAL A 221 -9.57 0.45 -12.45
CA VAL A 221 -8.65 -0.69 -12.66
C VAL A 221 -8.30 -0.86 -14.13
N ALA A 222 -7.22 -1.58 -14.41
CA ALA A 222 -6.80 -1.94 -15.77
C ALA A 222 -7.82 -2.84 -16.47
N GLU A 223 -7.91 -2.73 -17.79
CA GLU A 223 -8.83 -3.50 -18.65
C GLU A 223 -8.81 -5.01 -18.39
N GLN A 224 -7.62 -5.59 -18.20
CA GLN A 224 -7.47 -7.03 -17.95
C GLN A 224 -8.13 -7.46 -16.63
N ALA A 225 -7.96 -6.66 -15.57
CA ALA A 225 -8.59 -6.91 -14.27
C ALA A 225 -10.11 -6.65 -14.34
N TYR A 226 -10.53 -5.59 -15.05
CA TYR A 226 -11.94 -5.28 -15.27
C TYR A 226 -12.68 -6.41 -15.97
N ARG A 227 -12.11 -6.98 -17.05
CA ARG A 227 -12.72 -8.09 -17.81
C ARG A 227 -12.98 -9.34 -16.97
N LEU A 228 -12.16 -9.60 -15.95
CA LEU A 228 -12.40 -10.72 -15.03
C LEU A 228 -13.64 -10.49 -14.16
N LEU A 229 -13.90 -9.25 -13.76
CA LEU A 229 -14.98 -8.87 -12.86
C LEU A 229 -16.27 -8.48 -13.59
N GLN A 230 -16.17 -8.07 -14.85
CA GLN A 230 -17.29 -7.59 -15.63
C GLN A 230 -18.40 -8.64 -15.73
N GLY A 231 -19.63 -8.24 -15.40
CA GLY A 231 -20.81 -9.10 -15.47
C GLY A 231 -20.90 -10.16 -14.36
N ARG A 232 -20.04 -10.07 -13.32
CA ARG A 232 -20.10 -10.95 -12.15
C ARG A 232 -20.67 -10.23 -10.95
N ASP A 233 -21.39 -10.98 -10.14
CA ASP A 233 -21.66 -10.63 -8.76
C ASP A 233 -20.59 -11.27 -7.88
N ILE A 234 -19.84 -10.42 -7.17
CA ILE A 234 -18.81 -10.87 -6.21
C ILE A 234 -19.34 -10.72 -4.79
N THR A 235 -18.93 -11.62 -3.90
CA THR A 235 -19.17 -11.47 -2.46
C THR A 235 -18.34 -10.32 -1.89
N SER A 236 -18.64 -9.91 -0.65
CA SER A 236 -17.85 -8.87 0.01
C SER A 236 -16.45 -9.37 0.36
N HIS A 237 -15.42 -8.72 -0.19
CA HIS A 237 -14.01 -9.02 0.04
C HIS A 237 -13.31 -7.88 0.77
N THR A 238 -12.38 -8.23 1.65
CA THR A 238 -11.46 -7.31 2.31
C THR A 238 -10.07 -7.44 1.68
N VAL A 239 -9.59 -6.38 1.04
CA VAL A 239 -8.24 -6.34 0.44
C VAL A 239 -7.27 -5.62 1.39
N THR A 240 -6.19 -6.31 1.73
CA THR A 240 -5.22 -5.87 2.73
C THR A 240 -3.81 -5.80 2.17
N TRP A 241 -3.13 -4.68 2.41
CA TRP A 241 -1.71 -4.58 2.07
C TRP A 241 -0.83 -5.39 3.02
N PHE A 242 -0.07 -6.31 2.44
CA PHE A 242 0.93 -7.15 3.07
C PHE A 242 2.35 -6.64 2.76
N PRO A 243 3.28 -6.60 3.72
CA PRO A 243 4.64 -6.16 3.41
C PRO A 243 5.42 -7.22 2.61
N ALA A 244 5.88 -6.87 1.40
CA ALA A 244 6.74 -7.71 0.55
C ALA A 244 8.00 -8.21 1.29
N HIS A 245 8.54 -9.37 0.87
CA HIS A 245 9.85 -9.90 1.29
C HIS A 245 10.07 -9.99 2.82
N MET A 246 9.02 -10.35 3.57
CA MET A 246 9.09 -10.55 5.03
C MET A 246 9.11 -12.03 5.45
N GLY A 247 9.20 -12.95 4.48
CA GLY A 247 9.40 -14.38 4.71
C GLY A 247 10.85 -14.76 4.39
N SER A 248 11.56 -15.22 5.41
CA SER A 248 12.80 -16.01 5.33
C SER A 248 12.65 -17.17 6.28
#